data_AF-A0A2J8XT50-F1
#
_entry.id   AF-A0A2J8XT50-F1
#
_cell.length_a   1.000
_cell.length_b   1.000
_cell.length_c   1.000
_cell.angle_alpha   90.00
_cell.angle_beta   90.00
_cell.angle_gamma   90.00
#
_symmetry.space_group_name_H-M   'P 1'
#
loop_
_entity.id
_entity.type
_entity.pdbx_description
1 polymer ?
#
loop_
_entity_poly.entity_id
_entity_poly.type
_entity_poly.pdbx_seq_one_letter_code
_entity_poly.pdbx_strand_id
1 'polypeptide(L)'
;MAQRAFPNPYADFNKSLAEGYFDAAGRLTPEFSQRLTNKIRELLQQMERGLKSADPRDGTGYTGWAGIAVLYLHLYDVFGDPVYLQLAHGYVKQSLNCLTKRSITFLCGDAGPLAVAAVLYHKMNNEKQAEDCITRLIHLNKIDPHAPNEMLYGRIGYIYALLFVNKNFGVEKIPQSHIQQICETILTSGENLARK
;
A
#
# COMPACT_ATOMS: atom_id res chain seq x y z
N MET A 1 19.03 -23.71 -1.49
CA MET A 1 17.83 -23.07 -2.08
C MET A 1 16.70 -24.06 -2.36
N ALA A 2 16.96 -25.23 -2.95
CA ALA A 2 15.91 -26.23 -3.30
C ALA A 2 15.02 -26.70 -2.12
N GLN A 3 15.53 -26.72 -0.89
CA GLN A 3 14.75 -27.16 0.30
C GLN A 3 13.63 -26.20 0.73
N ARG A 4 13.62 -24.96 0.22
CA ARG A 4 12.62 -23.93 0.55
C ARG A 4 11.64 -23.66 -0.59
N ALA A 5 11.63 -24.50 -1.62
CA ALA A 5 10.78 -24.34 -2.80
C ALA A 5 10.14 -25.69 -3.19
N PHE A 6 8.90 -25.62 -3.70
CA PHE A 6 8.31 -26.75 -4.40
C PHE A 6 8.96 -26.88 -5.79
N PRO A 7 9.21 -28.10 -6.30
CA PRO A 7 9.59 -28.29 -7.69
C PRO A 7 8.55 -27.64 -8.61
N ASN A 8 8.98 -26.79 -9.53
CA ASN A 8 8.06 -26.11 -10.46
C ASN A 8 7.48 -27.13 -11.45
N PRO A 9 6.17 -27.40 -11.43
CA PRO A 9 5.56 -28.41 -12.30
C PRO A 9 5.25 -27.86 -13.70
N TYR A 10 5.32 -26.54 -13.90
CA TYR A 10 4.94 -25.89 -15.13
C TYR A 10 6.07 -25.94 -16.16
N ALA A 11 5.76 -26.32 -17.39
CA ALA A 11 6.69 -26.20 -18.51
C ALA A 11 7.06 -24.73 -18.75
N ASP A 12 8.25 -24.51 -19.30
CA ASP A 12 8.69 -23.16 -19.64
C ASP A 12 7.87 -22.58 -20.80
N PHE A 13 7.91 -21.26 -20.95
CA PHE A 13 7.12 -20.51 -21.91
C PHE A 13 7.34 -20.99 -23.35
N ASN A 14 6.23 -21.14 -24.08
CA ASN A 14 6.21 -21.11 -25.53
C ASN A 14 4.88 -20.50 -26.02
N LYS A 15 4.86 -20.07 -27.28
CA LYS A 15 3.71 -19.37 -27.86
C LYS A 15 2.41 -20.16 -27.77
N SER A 16 2.46 -21.47 -28.07
CA SER A 16 1.28 -22.33 -28.05
C SER A 16 0.69 -22.49 -26.64
N LEU A 17 1.52 -22.62 -25.61
CA LEU A 17 1.04 -22.67 -24.22
C LEU A 17 0.48 -21.32 -23.75
N ALA A 18 1.03 -20.21 -24.24
CA ALA A 18 0.63 -18.87 -23.83
C ALA A 18 -0.75 -18.46 -24.36
N GLU A 19 -1.18 -19.01 -25.50
CA GLU A 19 -2.48 -18.71 -26.13
C GLU A 19 -3.68 -18.98 -25.21
N GLY A 20 -3.56 -19.91 -24.26
CA GLY A 20 -4.60 -20.16 -23.24
C GLY A 20 -4.71 -19.06 -22.18
N TYR A 21 -3.70 -18.19 -22.04
CA TYR A 21 -3.59 -17.21 -20.96
C TYR A 21 -3.69 -15.78 -21.44
N PHE A 22 -3.07 -15.42 -22.56
CA PHE A 22 -3.12 -14.06 -23.11
C PHE A 22 -2.96 -14.00 -24.63
N ASP A 23 -3.49 -12.94 -25.24
CA ASP A 23 -3.37 -12.66 -26.68
C ASP A 23 -2.00 -12.07 -27.06
N ALA A 24 -1.76 -11.88 -28.36
CA ALA A 24 -0.50 -11.30 -28.86
C ALA A 24 -0.24 -9.85 -28.39
N ALA A 25 -1.26 -9.16 -27.88
CA ALA A 25 -1.14 -7.82 -27.28
C ALA A 25 -0.91 -7.88 -25.75
N GLY A 26 -0.81 -9.08 -25.16
CA GLY A 26 -0.60 -9.29 -23.73
C GLY A 26 -1.86 -9.14 -22.88
N ARG A 27 -3.05 -9.12 -23.48
CA ARG A 27 -4.31 -9.08 -22.73
C ARG A 27 -4.72 -10.49 -22.34
N LEU A 28 -5.08 -10.67 -21.07
CA LEU A 28 -5.52 -11.98 -20.57
C LEU A 28 -6.76 -12.49 -21.34
N THR A 29 -6.83 -13.80 -21.56
CA THR A 29 -8.02 -14.41 -22.15
C THR A 29 -9.23 -14.22 -21.22
N PRO A 30 -10.46 -14.09 -21.76
CA PRO A 30 -11.65 -13.99 -20.93
C PRO A 30 -11.83 -15.19 -19.99
N GLU A 31 -11.50 -16.39 -20.47
CA GLU A 31 -11.58 -17.62 -19.69
C GLU A 31 -10.64 -17.60 -18.47
N PHE A 32 -9.36 -17.24 -18.69
CA PHE A 32 -8.39 -17.15 -17.60
C PHE A 32 -8.74 -16.02 -16.63
N SER A 33 -9.15 -14.87 -17.15
CA SER A 33 -9.61 -13.72 -16.34
C SER A 33 -10.80 -14.11 -15.46
N GLN A 34 -11.78 -14.85 -16.00
CA GLN A 34 -12.93 -15.33 -15.23
C GLN A 34 -12.51 -16.25 -14.08
N ARG A 35 -11.53 -17.15 -14.31
CA ARG A 35 -10.99 -18.01 -13.26
C ARG A 35 -10.33 -17.21 -12.15
N LEU A 36 -9.54 -16.18 -12.50
CA LEU A 36 -8.93 -15.27 -11.53
C LEU A 36 -10.00 -14.53 -10.72
N THR A 37 -10.99 -13.92 -11.38
CA THR A 37 -12.07 -13.18 -10.71
C THR A 37 -12.89 -14.09 -9.79
N ASN A 38 -13.18 -15.32 -10.20
CA ASN A 38 -13.88 -16.30 -9.36
C ASN A 38 -13.08 -16.59 -8.08
N LYS A 39 -11.76 -16.80 -8.22
CA LYS A 39 -10.91 -17.09 -7.06
C LYS A 39 -10.74 -15.88 -6.15
N ILE A 40 -10.63 -14.68 -6.71
CA ILE A 40 -10.60 -13.43 -5.95
C ILE A 40 -11.85 -13.33 -5.07
N ARG A 41 -13.06 -13.51 -5.63
CA ARG A 41 -14.31 -13.44 -4.87
C ARG A 41 -14.38 -14.50 -3.76
N GLU A 42 -13.97 -15.73 -4.06
CA GLU A 42 -13.94 -16.82 -3.08
C GLU A 42 -13.01 -16.49 -1.90
N LEU A 43 -11.80 -16.01 -2.18
CA LEU A 43 -10.81 -15.69 -1.14
C LEU A 43 -11.19 -14.44 -0.35
N LEU A 44 -11.83 -13.44 -0.97
CA LEU A 44 -12.36 -12.28 -0.25
C LEU A 44 -13.38 -12.67 0.82
N GLN A 45 -14.27 -13.63 0.53
CA GLN A 45 -15.21 -14.13 1.53
C GLN A 45 -14.52 -14.86 2.70
N GLN A 46 -13.41 -15.54 2.43
CA GLN A 46 -12.63 -16.21 3.48
C GLN A 46 -11.86 -15.19 4.33
N MET A 47 -11.22 -14.22 3.67
CA MET A 47 -10.51 -13.12 4.30
C MET A 47 -11.44 -12.32 5.23
N GLU A 48 -12.60 -11.87 4.74
CA GLU A 48 -13.58 -11.11 5.53
C GLU A 48 -14.09 -11.87 6.75
N ARG A 49 -14.18 -13.20 6.67
CA ARG A 49 -14.50 -14.04 7.83
C ARG A 49 -13.37 -14.09 8.85
N GLY A 50 -12.13 -14.27 8.38
CA GLY A 50 -10.94 -14.32 9.24
C GLY A 50 -10.60 -12.98 9.91
N LEU A 51 -10.85 -11.86 9.23
CA LEU A 51 -10.59 -10.52 9.75
C LEU A 51 -11.41 -10.19 11.00
N LYS A 52 -12.56 -10.85 11.22
CA LYS A 52 -13.36 -10.68 12.45
C LYS A 52 -12.62 -11.07 13.73
N SER A 53 -11.57 -11.89 13.62
CA SER A 53 -10.74 -12.33 14.74
C SER A 53 -9.32 -11.75 14.72
N ALA A 54 -9.00 -10.84 13.78
CA ALA A 54 -7.69 -10.21 13.72
C ALA A 54 -7.48 -9.20 14.87
N ASP A 55 -6.23 -8.89 15.21
CA ASP A 55 -5.90 -7.97 16.32
C ASP A 55 -6.53 -6.58 16.05
N PRO A 56 -7.49 -6.13 16.88
CA PRO A 56 -8.15 -4.85 16.67
C PRO A 56 -7.20 -3.65 16.78
N ARG A 57 -6.00 -3.83 17.35
CA ARG A 57 -5.03 -2.75 17.58
C ARG A 57 -4.00 -2.59 16.46
N ASP A 58 -3.90 -3.56 15.55
CA ASP A 58 -2.94 -3.48 14.44
C ASP A 58 -3.53 -2.69 13.26
N GLY A 59 -3.17 -1.41 13.19
CA GLY A 59 -3.54 -0.55 12.06
C GLY A 59 -2.53 -0.49 10.93
N THR A 60 -1.46 -1.30 10.95
CA THR A 60 -0.35 -1.16 10.01
C THR A 60 -0.72 -1.51 8.57
N GLY A 61 0.09 -1.04 7.61
CA GLY A 61 0.00 -1.47 6.21
C GLY A 61 0.48 -2.91 5.99
N TYR A 62 1.41 -3.37 6.83
CA TYR A 62 2.10 -4.66 6.70
C TYR A 62 1.23 -5.84 7.15
N THR A 63 0.55 -5.71 8.29
CA THR A 63 -0.26 -6.81 8.88
C THR A 63 -1.64 -6.37 9.36
N GLY A 64 -1.97 -5.09 9.26
CA GLY A 64 -3.14 -4.51 9.89
C GLY A 64 -4.18 -3.90 8.94
N TRP A 65 -5.05 -3.10 9.54
CA TRP A 65 -6.24 -2.53 8.88
C TRP A 65 -5.92 -1.62 7.69
N ALA A 66 -4.82 -0.86 7.72
CA ALA A 66 -4.43 -0.03 6.59
C ALA A 66 -4.06 -0.89 5.37
N GLY A 67 -3.46 -2.07 5.57
CA GLY A 67 -3.15 -3.02 4.49
C GLY A 67 -4.41 -3.55 3.81
N ILE A 68 -5.44 -3.85 4.60
CA ILE A 68 -6.75 -4.27 4.07
C ILE A 68 -7.44 -3.11 3.32
N ALA A 69 -7.33 -1.88 3.82
CA ALA A 69 -7.83 -0.71 3.11
C ALA A 69 -7.12 -0.49 1.76
N VAL A 70 -5.81 -0.71 1.68
CA VAL A 70 -5.04 -0.67 0.42
C VAL A 70 -5.58 -1.71 -0.57
N LEU A 71 -5.82 -2.94 -0.12
CA LEU A 71 -6.41 -3.98 -0.96
C LEU A 71 -7.76 -3.54 -1.54
N TYR A 72 -8.65 -3.01 -0.71
CA TYR A 72 -9.98 -2.60 -1.17
C TYR A 72 -9.98 -1.36 -2.06
N LEU A 73 -9.06 -0.42 -1.85
CA LEU A 73 -8.85 0.67 -2.81
C LEU A 73 -8.38 0.15 -4.17
N HIS A 74 -7.46 -0.82 -4.18
CA HIS A 74 -7.00 -1.44 -5.42
C HIS A 74 -8.14 -2.22 -6.12
N LEU A 75 -8.94 -2.99 -5.37
CA LEU A 75 -10.10 -3.69 -5.90
C LEU A 75 -11.13 -2.73 -6.50
N TYR A 76 -11.36 -1.58 -5.86
CA TYR A 76 -12.22 -0.54 -6.41
C TYR A 76 -11.69 -0.01 -7.75
N ASP A 77 -10.39 0.26 -7.86
CA ASP A 77 -9.78 0.75 -9.11
C ASP A 77 -9.83 -0.28 -10.25
N VAL A 78 -9.74 -1.58 -9.93
CA VAL A 78 -9.77 -2.66 -10.94
C VAL A 78 -11.19 -3.04 -11.36
N PHE A 79 -12.13 -3.13 -10.40
CA PHE A 79 -13.48 -3.65 -10.65
C PHE A 79 -14.56 -2.56 -10.74
N GLY A 80 -14.30 -1.35 -10.25
CA GLY A 80 -15.26 -0.24 -10.25
C GLY A 80 -16.45 -0.41 -9.30
N ASP A 81 -16.50 -1.50 -8.51
CA ASP A 81 -17.62 -1.76 -7.59
C ASP A 81 -17.55 -0.84 -6.36
N PRO A 82 -18.54 0.06 -6.16
CA PRO A 82 -18.52 1.02 -5.05
C PRO A 82 -18.55 0.35 -3.67
N VAL A 83 -18.97 -0.92 -3.56
CA VAL A 83 -18.90 -1.69 -2.30
C VAL A 83 -17.46 -1.77 -1.80
N TYR A 84 -16.47 -1.91 -2.68
CA TYR A 84 -15.06 -1.95 -2.29
C TYR A 84 -14.59 -0.62 -1.69
N LEU A 85 -15.05 0.51 -2.22
CA LEU A 85 -14.73 1.82 -1.65
C LEU A 85 -15.34 1.98 -0.24
N GLN A 86 -16.56 1.46 -0.02
CA GLN A 86 -17.19 1.47 1.30
C GLN A 86 -16.47 0.56 2.31
N LEU A 87 -16.02 -0.62 1.88
CA LEU A 87 -15.22 -1.51 2.72
C LEU A 87 -13.87 -0.87 3.09
N ALA A 88 -13.17 -0.28 2.11
CA ALA A 88 -11.94 0.47 2.36
C ALA A 88 -12.17 1.58 3.40
N HIS A 89 -13.30 2.30 3.33
CA HIS A 89 -13.62 3.36 4.28
C HIS A 89 -13.77 2.83 5.72
N GLY A 90 -14.41 1.67 5.90
CA GLY A 90 -14.50 0.99 7.18
C GLY A 90 -13.12 0.67 7.77
N TYR A 91 -12.24 0.07 6.96
CA TYR A 91 -10.89 -0.31 7.37
C TYR A 91 -9.97 0.89 7.62
N VAL A 92 -10.10 1.97 6.85
CA VAL A 92 -9.42 3.24 7.12
C VAL A 92 -9.79 3.77 8.49
N LYS A 93 -11.09 3.86 8.80
CA LYS A 93 -11.56 4.34 10.12
C LYS A 93 -11.00 3.49 11.26
N GLN A 94 -10.94 2.18 11.07
CA GLN A 94 -10.36 1.28 12.07
C GLN A 94 -8.85 1.51 12.24
N SER A 95 -8.10 1.64 11.14
CA SER A 95 -6.65 1.90 11.17
C SER A 95 -6.28 3.22 11.83
N LEU A 96 -7.10 4.27 11.67
CA LEU A 96 -6.86 5.58 12.27
C LEU A 96 -6.99 5.58 13.80
N ASN A 97 -7.67 4.61 14.39
CA ASN A 97 -7.74 4.42 15.84
C ASN A 97 -6.48 3.73 16.41
N CYS A 98 -5.57 3.27 15.55
CA CYS A 98 -4.37 2.52 15.92
C CYS A 98 -3.08 3.35 15.85
N LEU A 99 -3.17 4.67 15.66
CA LEU A 99 -1.99 5.53 15.54
C LEU A 99 -1.19 5.56 16.85
N THR A 100 0.12 5.32 16.75
CA THR A 100 0.99 5.17 17.93
C THR A 100 2.07 6.23 18.03
N LYS A 101 2.34 6.96 16.95
CA LYS A 101 3.47 7.90 16.81
C LYS A 101 4.84 7.26 17.07
N ARG A 102 4.98 5.95 16.82
CA ARG A 102 6.23 5.21 17.05
C ARG A 102 7.04 4.93 15.78
N SER A 103 6.41 4.99 14.61
CA SER A 103 7.09 4.75 13.33
C SER A 103 6.50 5.64 12.25
N ILE A 104 7.34 6.02 11.29
CA ILE A 104 7.02 6.96 10.21
C ILE A 104 6.62 6.28 8.90
N THR A 105 6.65 4.95 8.80
CA THR A 105 6.57 4.29 7.48
C THR A 105 5.16 3.93 7.06
N PHE A 106 4.97 3.76 5.75
CA PHE A 106 3.71 3.28 5.19
C PHE A 106 3.35 1.87 5.67
N LEU A 107 4.34 0.98 5.74
CA LEU A 107 4.11 -0.42 6.06
C LEU A 107 3.92 -0.64 7.56
N CYS A 108 4.73 -0.03 8.42
CA CYS A 108 4.76 -0.37 9.85
C CYS A 108 4.48 0.82 10.78
N GLY A 109 4.12 1.98 10.25
CA GLY A 109 3.94 3.21 11.02
C GLY A 109 2.67 3.98 10.70
N ASP A 110 2.56 5.15 11.32
CA ASP A 110 1.38 6.01 11.23
C ASP A 110 1.18 6.58 9.82
N ALA A 111 2.21 6.58 8.97
CA ALA A 111 2.10 7.05 7.59
C ALA A 111 1.21 6.16 6.73
N GLY A 112 1.11 4.86 7.02
CA GLY A 112 0.21 3.94 6.32
C GLY A 112 -1.25 4.38 6.46
N PRO A 113 -1.82 4.35 7.68
CA PRO A 113 -3.17 4.84 7.93
C PRO A 113 -3.43 6.25 7.39
N LEU A 114 -2.50 7.19 7.58
CA LEU A 114 -2.68 8.59 7.14
C LEU A 114 -2.71 8.74 5.62
N ALA A 115 -1.75 8.15 4.90
CA ALA A 115 -1.68 8.25 3.44
C ALA A 115 -2.86 7.55 2.76
N VAL A 116 -3.23 6.36 3.26
CA VAL A 116 -4.38 5.60 2.75
C VAL A 116 -5.69 6.35 3.01
N ALA A 117 -5.84 6.93 4.20
CA ALA A 117 -7.00 7.75 4.55
C ALA A 117 -7.12 8.99 3.65
N ALA A 118 -6.02 9.70 3.40
CA ALA A 118 -6.01 10.88 2.53
C ALA A 118 -6.57 10.57 1.14
N VAL A 119 -6.06 9.50 0.51
CA VAL A 119 -6.48 9.05 -0.82
C VAL A 119 -7.94 8.57 -0.82
N LEU A 120 -8.35 7.83 0.21
CA LEU A 120 -9.73 7.36 0.32
C LEU A 120 -10.70 8.53 0.47
N TYR A 121 -10.42 9.49 1.34
CA TYR A 121 -11.26 10.66 1.52
C TYR A 121 -11.35 11.51 0.25
N HIS A 122 -10.25 11.65 -0.49
CA HIS A 122 -10.26 12.30 -1.81
C HIS A 122 -11.20 11.58 -2.80
N LYS A 123 -11.09 10.24 -2.93
CA LYS A 123 -12.01 9.45 -3.78
C LYS A 123 -13.48 9.55 -3.35
N MET A 124 -13.73 9.89 -2.08
CA MET A 124 -15.09 10.13 -1.54
C MET A 124 -15.51 11.61 -1.59
N ASN A 125 -14.76 12.48 -2.28
CA ASN A 125 -14.99 13.92 -2.37
C ASN A 125 -15.01 14.63 -1.00
N ASN A 126 -14.23 14.12 -0.05
CA ASN A 126 -14.13 14.66 1.30
C ASN A 126 -12.77 15.33 1.54
N GLU A 127 -12.55 16.43 0.82
CA GLU A 127 -11.26 17.15 0.80
C GLU A 127 -10.83 17.64 2.17
N LYS A 128 -11.77 18.03 3.05
CA LYS A 128 -11.43 18.49 4.40
C LYS A 128 -10.67 17.43 5.20
N GLN A 129 -11.15 16.18 5.16
CA GLN A 129 -10.50 15.08 5.87
C GLN A 129 -9.24 14.60 5.12
N ALA A 130 -9.22 14.71 3.79
CA ALA A 130 -8.03 14.40 3.00
C ALA A 130 -6.86 15.33 3.37
N GLU A 131 -7.11 16.64 3.43
CA GLU A 131 -6.10 17.65 3.79
C GLU A 131 -5.64 17.54 5.26
N ASP A 132 -6.53 17.17 6.20
CA ASP A 132 -6.14 16.86 7.58
C ASP A 132 -5.11 15.71 7.63
N CYS A 133 -5.38 14.64 6.88
CA CYS A 133 -4.48 13.49 6.82
C CYS A 133 -3.13 13.86 6.19
N ILE A 134 -3.13 14.65 5.10
CA ILE A 134 -1.90 15.12 4.44
C ILE A 134 -1.07 15.98 5.40
N THR A 135 -1.70 16.93 6.09
CA THR A 135 -1.01 17.81 7.04
C THR A 135 -0.33 17.01 8.16
N ARG A 136 -1.04 16.03 8.72
CA ARG A 136 -0.51 15.14 9.76
C ARG A 136 0.61 14.25 9.23
N LEU A 137 0.48 13.76 7.98
CA LEU A 137 1.51 12.95 7.32
C LEU A 137 2.80 13.74 7.12
N ILE A 138 2.74 14.99 6.64
CA ILE A 138 3.92 15.86 6.43
C ILE A 138 4.66 16.14 7.74
N HIS A 139 3.93 16.31 8.84
CA HIS A 139 4.56 16.54 10.15
C HIS A 139 5.11 15.26 10.81
N LEU A 140 4.83 14.09 10.27
CA LEU A 140 5.21 12.82 10.86
C LEU A 140 6.72 12.59 10.83
N ASN A 141 7.46 13.13 9.86
CA ASN A 141 8.92 12.97 9.78
C ASN A 141 9.67 13.52 11.00
N LYS A 142 9.05 14.42 11.79
CA LYS A 142 9.65 15.03 12.97
C LYS A 142 9.70 14.09 14.18
N ILE A 143 8.95 12.98 14.18
CA ILE A 143 8.86 12.09 15.35
C ILE A 143 10.12 11.24 15.56
N ASP A 144 10.88 10.98 14.48
CA ASP A 144 12.13 10.22 14.54
C ASP A 144 13.21 10.82 13.63
N PRO A 145 13.99 11.80 14.13
CA PRO A 145 15.09 12.41 13.38
C PRO A 145 16.20 11.40 13.02
N HIS A 146 16.29 10.29 13.74
CA HIS A 146 17.34 9.28 13.62
C HIS A 146 16.85 7.98 13.00
N ALA A 147 15.70 8.02 12.32
CA ALA A 147 15.12 6.86 11.66
C ALA A 147 16.13 6.14 10.75
N PRO A 148 16.01 4.81 10.58
CA PRO A 148 16.75 4.06 9.56
C PRO A 148 16.47 4.57 8.13
N ASN A 149 17.11 3.95 7.14
CA ASN A 149 16.92 4.31 5.72
C ASN A 149 16.23 3.21 4.89
N GLU A 150 15.76 2.12 5.50
CA GLU A 150 15.12 0.99 4.80
C GLU A 150 13.58 1.08 4.75
N MET A 151 12.92 0.08 4.15
CA MET A 151 11.49 0.14 3.77
C MET A 151 10.51 0.02 4.94
N LEU A 152 10.80 -0.83 5.94
CA LEU A 152 9.82 -1.17 6.97
C LEU A 152 9.75 -0.12 8.07
N TYR A 153 10.86 0.52 8.42
CA TYR A 153 10.98 1.47 9.54
C TYR A 153 11.74 2.74 9.18
N GLY A 154 12.36 2.81 7.99
CA GLY A 154 13.19 3.93 7.59
C GLY A 154 12.56 4.99 6.69
N ARG A 155 13.38 5.98 6.33
CA ARG A 155 12.99 7.15 5.53
C ARG A 155 12.40 6.78 4.16
N ILE A 156 12.87 5.72 3.49
CA ILE A 156 12.28 5.31 2.20
C ILE A 156 10.85 4.77 2.36
N GLY A 157 10.55 4.10 3.48
CA GLY A 157 9.20 3.67 3.82
C GLY A 157 8.24 4.83 4.06
N TYR A 158 8.74 5.96 4.56
CA TYR A 158 7.99 7.22 4.65
C TYR A 158 7.84 7.90 3.30
N ILE A 159 8.91 7.98 2.49
CA ILE A 159 8.86 8.53 1.12
C ILE A 159 7.80 7.81 0.28
N TYR A 160 7.69 6.48 0.39
CA TYR A 160 6.62 5.74 -0.29
C TYR A 160 5.23 6.27 0.06
N ALA A 161 4.96 6.59 1.33
CA ALA A 161 3.68 7.15 1.75
C ALA A 161 3.40 8.52 1.08
N LEU A 162 4.44 9.36 0.95
CA LEU A 162 4.33 10.65 0.29
C LEU A 162 4.03 10.50 -1.21
N LEU A 163 4.78 9.62 -1.88
CA LEU A 163 4.59 9.34 -3.30
C LEU A 163 3.25 8.66 -3.58
N PHE A 164 2.78 7.80 -2.68
CA PHE A 164 1.46 7.18 -2.75
C PHE A 164 0.36 8.25 -2.79
N VAL A 165 0.43 9.26 -1.92
CA VAL A 165 -0.51 10.40 -1.98
C VAL A 165 -0.40 11.12 -3.33
N ASN A 166 0.78 11.62 -3.72
CA ASN A 166 0.91 12.39 -4.97
C ASN A 166 0.42 11.60 -6.21
N LYS A 167 0.76 10.32 -6.30
CA LYS A 167 0.33 9.45 -7.40
C LYS A 167 -1.18 9.33 -7.48
N ASN A 168 -1.84 9.11 -6.33
CA ASN A 168 -3.27 8.84 -6.30
C ASN A 168 -4.15 10.10 -6.39
N PHE A 169 -3.60 11.28 -6.10
CA PHE A 169 -4.26 12.56 -6.37
C PHE A 169 -4.03 13.05 -7.81
N GLY A 170 -3.03 12.53 -8.52
CA GLY A 170 -2.67 12.95 -9.87
C GLY A 170 -2.04 14.34 -9.96
N VAL A 171 -1.78 14.98 -8.82
CA VAL A 171 -1.16 16.31 -8.69
C VAL A 171 -0.17 16.31 -7.51
N GLU A 172 0.71 17.30 -7.47
CA GLU A 172 1.64 17.49 -6.36
C GLU A 172 0.89 18.03 -5.12
N LYS A 173 0.38 17.12 -4.28
CA LYS A 173 -0.21 17.47 -2.97
C LYS A 173 0.85 17.65 -1.90
N ILE A 174 1.91 16.85 -1.95
CA ILE A 174 3.05 16.92 -1.06
C ILE A 174 4.18 17.61 -1.82
N PRO A 175 4.70 18.74 -1.32
CA PRO A 175 5.73 19.51 -2.00
C PRO A 175 6.96 18.67 -2.35
N GLN A 176 7.45 18.79 -3.58
CA GLN A 176 8.63 18.08 -4.03
C GLN A 176 9.87 18.41 -3.19
N SER A 177 9.96 19.66 -2.70
CA SER A 177 11.03 20.10 -1.80
C SER A 177 11.07 19.32 -0.49
N HIS A 178 9.91 18.93 0.04
CA HIS A 178 9.83 18.12 1.27
C HIS A 178 10.39 16.71 1.05
N ILE A 179 10.05 16.08 -0.08
CA ILE A 179 10.57 14.75 -0.45
C ILE A 179 12.09 14.83 -0.68
N GLN A 180 12.54 15.85 -1.42
CA GLN A 180 13.96 16.04 -1.75
C GLN A 180 14.82 16.20 -0.48
N GLN A 181 14.38 16.98 0.49
CA GLN A 181 15.11 17.18 1.75
C GLN A 181 15.36 15.84 2.49
N ILE A 182 14.38 14.92 2.45
CA ILE A 182 14.50 13.61 3.09
C ILE A 182 15.47 12.73 2.28
N CYS A 183 15.41 12.77 0.96
CA CYS A 183 16.37 12.08 0.09
C CYS A 183 17.82 12.53 0.34
N GLU A 184 18.06 13.84 0.43
CA GLU A 184 19.38 14.40 0.73
C GLU A 184 19.93 13.91 2.08
N THR A 185 19.04 13.78 3.07
CA THR A 185 19.40 13.23 4.39
C THR A 185 19.83 11.77 4.29
N ILE A 186 19.13 10.95 3.50
CA ILE A 186 19.48 9.54 3.26
C ILE A 186 20.85 9.43 2.57
N LEU A 187 21.08 10.21 1.51
CA LEU A 187 22.33 10.20 0.74
C LEU A 187 23.52 10.56 1.62
N THR A 188 23.42 11.69 2.33
CA THR A 188 24.47 12.15 3.24
C THR A 188 24.74 11.13 4.36
N SER A 189 23.67 10.50 4.89
CA SER A 189 23.81 9.43 5.88
C SER A 189 24.56 8.21 5.33
N GLY A 190 24.31 7.83 4.08
CA GLY A 190 25.00 6.71 3.42
C GLY A 190 26.48 6.98 3.19
N GLU A 191 26.82 8.16 2.68
CA GLU A 191 28.23 8.57 2.49
C GLU A 191 28.99 8.59 3.82
N ASN A 192 28.38 9.11 4.88
CA ASN A 192 28.98 9.15 6.21
C ASN A 192 29.21 7.74 6.80
N LEU A 193 28.31 6.80 6.53
CA LEU A 193 28.48 5.41 6.96
C LEU A 193 29.59 4.70 6.19
N ALA A 194 29.73 4.95 4.88
CA ALA A 194 30.77 4.34 4.06
C ALA A 194 32.19 4.84 4.39
N ARG A 195 32.31 6.05 4.96
CA ARG A 195 33.59 6.63 5.42
C ARG A 195 34.03 6.15 6.80
N LYS A 196 33.16 5.45 7.55
CA LYS A 196 33.50 4.83 8.84
C LYS A 196 34.09 3.45 8.63
#